data_AF-A0A813SJ12-F1
#
_entry.id   AF-A0A813SJ12-F1
#
_cell.length_a   1.000
_cell.length_b   1.000
_cell.length_c   1.000
_cell.angle_alpha   90.00
_cell.angle_beta   90.00
_cell.angle_gamma   90.00
#
_symmetry.space_group_name_H-M   'P 1'
#
loop_
_entity.id
_entity.type
_entity.pdbx_description
1 polymer ?
#
loop_
_entity_poly.entity_id
_entity_poly.type
_entity_poly.pdbx_seq_one_letter_code
_entity_poly.pdbx_strand_id
1 'polypeptide(L)'
;MSSTEHQQQRVILVTGANKGIGFEVVKKLVQRSSSGNNDVILLGSRDLQRGQDALKQLGSPPNTHILELDTSSKESITRATNEIKQKYGGQLDILINNAGIARPVETPESARETVNTNYYGVKLLNEHLIPLLRDNGRIVNVASEVASITFYFVSKDLQDQFTSPTLTTEQLDGLVEDFVSAVQSKTLEKLGYPSKLPSWVYSVSKAALIALTRIEAGQQPEGKKIFVYSVTPGYCCTNLSNHASDARPAEAGADSILHAVDTPANELENGAFYQDGIKLPPICQDGAKVQEYVVRWQKRAASQ
;
A
#
# COMPACT_ATOMS: atom_id res chain seq x y z
N MET A 1 33.58 2.74 -26.02
CA MET A 1 32.66 1.61 -26.27
C MET A 1 31.50 1.77 -25.29
N SER A 2 30.41 2.36 -25.74
CA SER A 2 29.20 2.53 -24.94
C SER A 2 28.46 1.21 -24.94
N SER A 3 28.58 0.43 -23.85
CA SER A 3 27.67 -0.67 -23.58
C SER A 3 26.28 -0.08 -23.36
N THR A 4 25.45 -0.08 -24.39
CA THR A 4 24.00 0.03 -24.23
C THR A 4 23.56 -1.19 -23.42
N GLU A 5 23.52 -1.03 -22.10
CA GLU A 5 22.75 -1.92 -21.24
C GLU A 5 21.32 -1.87 -21.76
N HIS A 6 20.89 -2.91 -22.46
CA HIS A 6 19.48 -3.13 -22.70
C HIS A 6 18.83 -3.30 -21.34
N GLN A 7 18.15 -2.26 -20.86
CA GLN A 7 17.39 -2.32 -19.62
C GLN A 7 16.42 -3.50 -19.72
N GLN A 8 16.61 -4.51 -18.87
CA GLN A 8 15.80 -5.71 -18.89
C GLN A 8 14.32 -5.35 -18.74
N GLN A 9 13.46 -5.94 -19.57
CA GLN A 9 12.01 -5.74 -19.49
C GLN A 9 11.51 -6.09 -18.09
N ARG A 10 10.95 -5.09 -17.39
CA ARG A 10 10.40 -5.24 -16.05
C ARG A 10 8.94 -5.67 -16.11
N VAL A 11 8.51 -6.50 -15.17
CA VAL A 11 7.10 -6.83 -14.94
C VAL A 11 6.66 -6.11 -13.67
N ILE A 12 5.65 -5.25 -13.80
CA ILE A 12 5.16 -4.37 -12.73
C ILE A 12 3.70 -4.72 -12.44
N LEU A 13 3.40 -5.16 -11.23
CA LEU A 13 2.03 -5.37 -10.76
C LEU A 13 1.56 -4.20 -9.93
N VAL A 14 0.42 -3.61 -10.29
CA VAL A 14 -0.27 -2.59 -9.48
C VAL A 14 -1.62 -3.13 -9.04
N THR A 15 -1.83 -3.33 -7.75
CA THR A 15 -3.11 -3.85 -7.22
C THR A 15 -4.14 -2.72 -7.09
N GLY A 16 -5.43 -3.03 -7.29
CA GLY A 16 -6.51 -2.03 -7.19
C GLY A 16 -6.37 -0.86 -8.19
N ALA A 17 -5.90 -1.16 -9.40
CA ALA A 17 -5.50 -0.18 -10.40
C ALA A 17 -6.62 0.23 -11.38
N ASN A 18 -7.86 -0.22 -11.16
CA ASN A 18 -8.98 0.11 -12.03
C ASN A 18 -9.52 1.54 -11.83
N LYS A 19 -9.08 2.26 -10.78
CA LYS A 19 -9.49 3.65 -10.48
C LYS A 19 -8.53 4.32 -9.49
N GLY A 20 -8.70 5.63 -9.30
CA GLY A 20 -8.00 6.40 -8.28
C GLY A 20 -6.48 6.40 -8.47
N ILE A 21 -5.73 6.35 -7.37
CA ILE A 21 -4.27 6.47 -7.41
C ILE A 21 -3.63 5.33 -8.21
N GLY A 22 -4.07 4.07 -8.02
CA GLY A 22 -3.54 2.94 -8.77
C GLY A 22 -3.72 3.07 -10.29
N PHE A 23 -4.83 3.66 -10.74
CA PHE A 23 -5.04 3.97 -12.15
C PHE A 23 -4.05 5.02 -12.66
N GLU A 24 -3.83 6.10 -11.91
CA GLU A 24 -2.85 7.14 -12.28
C GLU A 24 -1.41 6.62 -12.26
N VAL A 25 -1.08 5.67 -11.37
CA VAL A 25 0.20 4.95 -11.40
C VAL A 25 0.35 4.19 -12.72
N VAL A 26 -0.64 3.37 -13.12
CA VAL A 26 -0.59 2.63 -14.38
C VAL A 26 -0.52 3.57 -15.59
N LYS A 27 -1.30 4.66 -15.59
CA LYS A 27 -1.29 5.67 -16.66
C LYS A 27 0.09 6.30 -16.85
N LYS A 28 0.77 6.68 -15.77
CA LYS A 28 2.12 7.23 -15.82
C LYS A 28 3.14 6.18 -16.29
N LEU A 29 3.01 4.92 -15.85
CA LEU A 29 3.85 3.82 -16.34
C LEU A 29 3.69 3.62 -17.86
N VAL A 30 2.45 3.60 -18.37
CA VAL A 30 2.14 3.51 -19.81
C VAL A 30 2.78 4.66 -20.60
N GLN A 31 2.63 5.90 -20.12
CA GLN A 31 3.21 7.09 -20.77
C GLN A 31 4.74 7.02 -20.87
N ARG A 32 5.39 6.47 -19.84
CA ARG A 32 6.85 6.26 -19.82
C ARG A 32 7.26 5.12 -20.76
N SER A 33 6.47 4.06 -20.87
CA SER A 33 6.72 2.98 -21.83
C SER A 33 6.70 3.47 -23.28
N SER A 34 5.80 4.39 -23.61
CA SER A 34 5.77 5.04 -24.93
C SER A 34 7.02 5.87 -25.25
N SER A 35 7.86 6.17 -24.26
CA SER A 35 9.08 6.97 -24.39
C SER A 35 10.37 6.14 -24.46
N GLY A 36 10.27 4.80 -24.59
CA GLY A 36 11.41 3.90 -24.80
C GLY A 36 11.57 2.78 -23.76
N ASN A 37 10.75 2.75 -22.70
CA ASN A 37 10.76 1.66 -21.72
C ASN A 37 9.86 0.50 -22.18
N ASN A 38 10.35 -0.74 -22.08
CA ASN A 38 9.59 -1.93 -22.51
C ASN A 38 8.90 -2.66 -21.34
N ASP A 39 8.51 -1.95 -20.28
CA ASP A 39 7.88 -2.57 -19.10
C ASP A 39 6.57 -3.28 -19.45
N VAL A 40 6.33 -4.45 -18.87
CA VAL A 40 5.03 -5.12 -18.84
C VAL A 40 4.28 -4.68 -17.60
N ILE A 41 3.08 -4.15 -17.76
CA ILE A 41 2.27 -3.61 -16.68
C ILE A 41 1.06 -4.51 -16.43
N LEU A 42 0.94 -5.03 -15.22
CA LEU A 42 -0.21 -5.81 -14.77
C LEU A 42 -1.15 -4.89 -13.98
N LEU A 43 -2.27 -4.54 -14.61
CA LEU A 43 -3.36 -3.77 -14.01
C LEU A 43 -4.21 -4.73 -13.17
N GLY A 44 -3.93 -4.78 -11.87
CA GLY A 44 -4.66 -5.61 -10.92
C GLY A 44 -6.04 -5.01 -10.62
N SER A 45 -7.10 -5.80 -10.81
CA SER A 45 -8.47 -5.43 -10.46
C SER A 45 -9.24 -6.63 -9.94
N ARG A 46 -9.97 -6.49 -8.83
CA ARG A 46 -10.87 -7.55 -8.34
C ARG A 46 -12.10 -7.78 -9.25
N ASP A 47 -12.41 -6.79 -10.08
CA ASP A 47 -13.54 -6.80 -11.01
C ASP A 47 -12.98 -6.71 -12.43
N LEU A 48 -13.14 -7.77 -13.21
CA LEU A 48 -12.56 -7.87 -14.54
C LEU A 48 -13.13 -6.81 -15.50
N GLN A 49 -14.43 -6.53 -15.42
CA GLN A 49 -15.07 -5.55 -16.29
C GLN A 49 -14.55 -4.14 -16.01
N ARG A 50 -14.44 -3.75 -14.73
CA ARG A 50 -13.85 -2.46 -14.35
C ARG A 50 -12.38 -2.37 -14.74
N GLY A 51 -11.64 -3.47 -14.70
CA GLY A 51 -10.28 -3.54 -15.21
C GLY A 51 -10.20 -3.31 -16.72
N GLN A 52 -11.13 -3.91 -17.49
CA GLN A 52 -11.23 -3.71 -18.94
C GLN A 52 -11.60 -2.28 -19.32
N ASP A 53 -12.53 -1.68 -18.58
CA ASP A 53 -12.92 -0.29 -18.82
C ASP A 53 -11.77 0.68 -18.50
N ALA A 54 -11.01 0.42 -17.44
CA ALA A 54 -9.78 1.17 -17.14
C ALA A 54 -8.73 1.00 -18.25
N LEU A 55 -8.49 -0.22 -18.73
CA LEU A 55 -7.54 -0.47 -19.82
C LEU A 55 -7.95 0.28 -21.11
N LYS A 56 -9.24 0.32 -21.44
CA LYS A 56 -9.76 1.11 -22.58
C LYS A 56 -9.53 2.60 -22.39
N GLN A 57 -9.72 3.13 -21.19
CA GLN A 57 -9.44 4.55 -20.89
C GLN A 57 -7.96 4.91 -21.08
N LEU A 58 -7.06 3.93 -20.92
CA LEU A 58 -5.63 4.09 -21.18
C LEU A 58 -5.26 3.96 -22.66
N GLY A 59 -6.22 3.72 -23.55
CA GLY A 59 -5.99 3.50 -24.98
C GLY A 59 -5.58 2.06 -25.32
N SER A 60 -5.83 1.10 -24.43
CA SER A 60 -5.47 -0.32 -24.61
C SER A 60 -4.00 -0.55 -25.03
N PRO A 61 -3.03 -0.01 -24.29
CA PRO A 61 -1.62 -0.12 -24.65
C PRO A 61 -1.19 -1.60 -24.66
N PRO A 62 -0.40 -2.03 -25.66
CA PRO A 62 -0.12 -3.45 -25.90
C PRO A 62 0.70 -4.13 -24.79
N ASN A 63 1.42 -3.34 -23.99
CA ASN A 63 2.26 -3.81 -22.88
C ASN A 63 1.53 -3.79 -21.52
N THR A 64 0.23 -3.49 -21.49
CA THR A 64 -0.57 -3.50 -20.25
C THR A 64 -1.64 -4.58 -20.32
N HIS A 65 -1.69 -5.40 -19.28
CA HIS A 65 -2.58 -6.55 -19.20
C HIS A 65 -3.37 -6.52 -17.89
N ILE A 66 -4.61 -6.95 -17.93
CA ILE A 66 -5.45 -7.03 -16.74
C ILE A 66 -5.13 -8.31 -16.01
N LEU A 67 -4.99 -8.22 -14.68
CA LEU A 67 -4.89 -9.35 -13.78
C LEU A 67 -6.07 -9.31 -12.81
N GLU A 68 -6.92 -10.34 -12.84
CA GLU A 68 -8.02 -10.45 -11.87
C GLU A 68 -7.43 -10.76 -10.48
N LEU A 69 -7.52 -9.80 -9.56
CA LEU A 69 -6.89 -9.90 -8.24
C LEU A 69 -7.72 -9.16 -7.19
N ASP A 70 -8.40 -9.94 -6.35
CA ASP A 70 -8.93 -9.51 -5.06
C ASP A 70 -7.93 -9.86 -3.96
N THR A 71 -7.30 -8.84 -3.38
CA THR A 71 -6.30 -9.02 -2.32
C THR A 71 -6.89 -9.57 -1.02
N SER A 72 -8.22 -9.62 -0.88
CA SER A 72 -8.90 -10.19 0.28
C SER A 72 -9.28 -11.67 0.14
N SER A 73 -9.05 -12.27 -1.04
CA SER A 73 -9.33 -13.69 -1.32
C SER A 73 -8.05 -14.47 -1.58
N LYS A 74 -7.81 -15.50 -0.76
CA LYS A 74 -6.67 -16.42 -0.93
C LYS A 74 -6.71 -17.14 -2.28
N GLU A 75 -7.90 -17.53 -2.72
CA GLU A 75 -8.13 -18.19 -4.00
C GLU A 75 -7.78 -17.25 -5.16
N SER A 76 -8.19 -15.98 -5.09
CA SER A 76 -7.84 -14.98 -6.08
C SER A 76 -6.33 -14.72 -6.14
N ILE A 77 -5.67 -14.55 -4.97
CA ILE A 77 -4.22 -14.40 -4.88
C ILE A 77 -3.50 -15.61 -5.49
N THR A 78 -3.97 -16.82 -5.21
CA THR A 78 -3.39 -18.06 -5.73
C THR A 78 -3.51 -18.14 -7.26
N ARG A 79 -4.70 -17.83 -7.80
CA ARG A 79 -4.93 -17.77 -9.26
C ARG A 79 -4.02 -16.73 -9.93
N ALA A 80 -3.98 -15.52 -9.40
CA ALA A 80 -3.16 -14.43 -9.93
C ALA A 80 -1.66 -14.78 -9.90
N THR A 81 -1.18 -15.39 -8.81
CA THR A 81 0.20 -15.85 -8.68
C THR A 81 0.54 -16.91 -9.72
N ASN A 82 -0.35 -17.88 -9.95
CA ASN A 82 -0.16 -18.92 -10.97
C ASN A 82 -0.20 -18.34 -12.39
N GLU A 83 -1.07 -17.36 -12.64
CA GLU A 83 -1.10 -16.65 -13.92
C GLU A 83 0.22 -15.92 -14.18
N ILE A 84 0.78 -15.25 -13.16
CA ILE A 84 2.08 -14.58 -13.29
C ILE A 84 3.20 -15.58 -13.59
N LYS A 85 3.21 -16.73 -12.90
CA LYS A 85 4.14 -17.83 -13.16
C LYS A 85 4.07 -18.32 -14.61
N GLN A 86 2.85 -18.55 -15.10
CA GLN A 86 2.64 -19.16 -16.42
C GLN A 86 2.89 -18.16 -17.57
N LYS A 87 2.42 -16.92 -17.45
CA LYS A 87 2.46 -15.94 -18.56
C LYS A 87 3.72 -15.09 -18.60
N TYR A 88 4.33 -14.83 -17.44
CA TYR A 88 5.49 -13.93 -17.33
C TYR A 88 6.74 -14.67 -16.81
N GLY A 89 6.75 -16.00 -16.94
CA GLY A 89 7.89 -16.86 -16.56
C GLY A 89 8.19 -16.87 -15.06
N GLY A 90 7.24 -16.45 -14.22
CA GLY A 90 7.44 -16.34 -12.77
C GLY A 90 8.39 -15.22 -12.38
N GLN A 91 8.48 -14.18 -13.21
CA GLN A 91 9.38 -13.05 -12.98
C GLN A 91 8.55 -11.80 -12.72
N LEU A 92 8.71 -11.23 -11.53
CA LEU A 92 8.16 -9.95 -11.12
C LEU A 92 9.33 -9.02 -10.74
N ASP A 93 9.25 -7.75 -11.11
CA ASP A 93 10.29 -6.78 -10.74
C ASP A 93 9.77 -5.81 -9.68
N ILE A 94 8.52 -5.38 -9.82
CA ILE A 94 7.92 -4.38 -8.93
C ILE A 94 6.50 -4.81 -8.57
N LEU A 95 6.22 -4.91 -7.27
CA LEU A 95 4.87 -5.05 -6.71
C LEU A 95 4.46 -3.73 -6.06
N ILE A 96 3.36 -3.14 -6.51
CA ILE A 96 2.74 -1.96 -5.90
C ILE A 96 1.42 -2.39 -5.25
N ASN A 97 1.45 -2.57 -3.93
CA ASN A 97 0.29 -2.88 -3.11
C ASN A 97 -0.53 -1.60 -2.85
N ASN A 98 -1.28 -1.19 -3.88
CA ASN A 98 -2.14 -0.01 -3.84
C ASN A 98 -3.58 -0.30 -3.37
N ALA A 99 -4.08 -1.52 -3.57
CA ALA A 99 -5.42 -1.89 -3.13
C ALA A 99 -5.63 -1.61 -1.63
N GLY A 100 -6.75 -0.98 -1.30
CA GLY A 100 -7.11 -0.70 0.07
C GLY A 100 -8.52 -0.10 0.18
N ILE A 101 -9.12 -0.28 1.36
CA ILE A 101 -10.46 0.22 1.67
C ILE A 101 -10.45 1.02 2.97
N ALA A 102 -11.40 1.93 3.10
CA ALA A 102 -11.83 2.49 4.36
C ALA A 102 -13.36 2.48 4.35
N ARG A 103 -13.95 2.23 5.51
CA ARG A 103 -15.40 2.17 5.67
C ARG A 103 -15.91 3.45 6.33
N PRO A 104 -17.04 4.02 5.85
CA PRO A 104 -17.57 5.25 6.42
C PRO A 104 -18.10 5.06 7.84
N VAL A 105 -18.55 3.84 8.16
CA VAL A 105 -19.05 3.45 9.49
C VAL A 105 -18.16 2.33 10.02
N GLU A 106 -17.66 2.51 11.23
CA GLU A 106 -16.78 1.55 11.91
C GLU A 106 -17.59 0.61 12.80
N THR A 107 -17.93 -0.55 12.25
CA THR A 107 -18.48 -1.72 12.96
C THR A 107 -17.43 -2.83 13.09
N PRO A 108 -17.62 -3.84 13.97
CA PRO A 108 -16.73 -5.00 14.04
C PRO A 108 -16.54 -5.71 12.68
N GLU A 109 -17.59 -5.81 11.87
CA GLU A 109 -17.55 -6.41 10.53
C GLU A 109 -16.71 -5.56 9.59
N SER A 110 -16.93 -4.24 9.59
CA SER A 110 -16.14 -3.29 8.79
C SER A 110 -14.66 -3.26 9.20
N ALA A 111 -14.38 -3.51 10.49
CA ALA A 111 -13.04 -3.58 11.04
C ALA A 111 -12.30 -4.80 10.52
N ARG A 112 -12.94 -5.98 10.62
CA ARG A 112 -12.43 -7.22 10.02
C ARG A 112 -12.20 -7.07 8.53
N GLU A 113 -13.15 -6.50 7.79
CA GLU A 113 -13.02 -6.33 6.36
C GLU A 113 -11.85 -5.40 5.99
N THR A 114 -11.74 -4.26 6.67
CA THR A 114 -10.67 -3.27 6.41
C THR A 114 -9.30 -3.85 6.73
N VAL A 115 -9.15 -4.53 7.87
CA VAL A 115 -7.90 -5.19 8.27
C VAL A 115 -7.57 -6.34 7.32
N ASN A 116 -8.56 -7.14 6.91
CA ASN A 116 -8.35 -8.22 5.96
C ASN A 116 -7.84 -7.71 4.62
N THR A 117 -8.43 -6.65 4.05
CA THR A 117 -7.94 -6.09 2.78
C THR A 117 -6.61 -5.35 2.90
N ASN A 118 -6.45 -4.50 3.91
CA ASN A 118 -5.33 -3.55 3.98
C ASN A 118 -4.05 -4.14 4.59
N TYR A 119 -4.18 -5.21 5.38
CA TYR A 119 -3.05 -5.84 6.07
C TYR A 119 -2.91 -7.32 5.71
N TYR A 120 -3.84 -8.19 6.12
CA TYR A 120 -3.69 -9.64 5.91
C TYR A 120 -3.62 -10.02 4.43
N GLY A 121 -4.40 -9.36 3.58
CA GLY A 121 -4.39 -9.55 2.15
C GLY A 121 -3.07 -9.13 1.49
N VAL A 122 -2.48 -8.02 1.95
CA VAL A 122 -1.17 -7.58 1.49
C VAL A 122 -0.08 -8.54 1.93
N LYS A 123 -0.08 -8.94 3.20
CA LYS A 123 0.84 -9.94 3.75
C LYS A 123 0.80 -11.24 2.95
N LEU A 124 -0.40 -11.79 2.74
CA LEU A 124 -0.60 -13.03 2.00
C LEU A 124 -0.16 -12.90 0.53
N LEU A 125 -0.44 -11.76 -0.11
CA LEU A 125 0.02 -11.50 -1.48
C LEU A 125 1.55 -11.42 -1.56
N ASN A 126 2.19 -10.74 -0.60
CA ASN A 126 3.64 -10.65 -0.52
C ASN A 126 4.26 -12.04 -0.34
N GLU A 127 3.75 -12.88 0.57
CA GLU A 127 4.18 -14.27 0.76
C GLU A 127 4.16 -15.07 -0.56
N HIS A 128 3.16 -14.86 -1.42
CA HIS A 128 3.03 -15.56 -2.70
C HIS A 128 3.92 -15.00 -3.81
N LEU A 129 4.17 -13.69 -3.80
CA LEU A 129 4.88 -13.00 -4.88
C LEU A 129 6.37 -12.76 -4.61
N ILE A 130 6.82 -12.72 -3.36
CA ILE A 130 8.25 -12.62 -3.00
C ILE A 130 9.09 -13.71 -3.70
N PRO A 131 8.67 -14.98 -3.76
CA PRO A 131 9.41 -16.01 -4.50
C PRO A 131 9.57 -15.70 -6.00
N LEU A 132 8.65 -14.92 -6.59
CA LEU A 132 8.66 -14.54 -8.00
C LEU A 132 9.43 -13.24 -8.27
N LEU A 133 9.75 -12.47 -7.25
CA LEU A 133 10.55 -11.25 -7.43
C LEU A 133 11.95 -11.61 -7.93
N ARG A 134 12.44 -10.88 -8.93
CA ARG A 134 13.84 -10.95 -9.38
C ARG A 134 14.77 -10.34 -8.31
N ASP A 135 16.07 -10.61 -8.45
CA ASP A 135 17.07 -9.89 -7.67
C ASP A 135 16.97 -8.37 -7.93
N ASN A 136 17.13 -7.57 -6.88
CA ASN A 136 16.82 -6.13 -6.85
C ASN A 136 15.35 -5.77 -7.10
N GLY A 137 14.44 -6.72 -6.92
CA GLY A 137 13.00 -6.50 -6.97
C GLY A 137 12.51 -5.55 -5.86
N ARG A 138 11.37 -4.90 -6.11
CA ARG A 138 10.79 -3.90 -5.21
C ARG A 138 9.35 -4.24 -4.82
N ILE A 139 9.02 -4.02 -3.57
CA ILE A 139 7.65 -3.98 -3.04
C ILE A 139 7.38 -2.57 -2.53
N VAL A 140 6.29 -1.97 -2.99
CA VAL A 140 5.82 -0.64 -2.55
C VAL A 140 4.43 -0.80 -1.95
N ASN A 141 4.38 -0.75 -0.62
CA ASN A 141 3.15 -0.82 0.17
C ASN A 141 2.53 0.58 0.30
N VAL A 142 1.38 0.81 -0.33
CA VAL A 142 0.71 2.12 -0.24
C VAL A 142 0.00 2.23 1.11
N ALA A 143 0.66 2.91 2.04
CA ALA A 143 0.20 3.18 3.39
C ALA A 143 -0.54 4.53 3.46
N SER A 144 -0.49 5.21 4.62
CA SER A 144 -1.14 6.51 4.82
C SER A 144 -0.44 7.31 5.90
N GLU A 145 -0.29 8.62 5.72
CA GLU A 145 0.19 9.54 6.76
C GLU A 145 -0.69 9.47 8.02
N VAL A 146 -1.99 9.20 7.84
CA VAL A 146 -2.94 9.03 8.94
C VAL A 146 -2.52 7.94 9.92
N ALA A 147 -1.84 6.89 9.46
CA ALA A 147 -1.29 5.86 10.35
C ALA A 147 -0.27 6.46 11.34
N SER A 148 0.64 7.28 10.83
CA SER A 148 1.67 7.95 11.62
C SER A 148 1.08 9.00 12.58
N ILE A 149 0.04 9.73 12.14
CA ILE A 149 -0.66 10.73 12.96
C ILE A 149 -1.52 10.08 14.04
N THR A 150 -2.36 9.10 13.70
CA THR A 150 -3.25 8.44 14.66
C THR A 150 -2.45 7.71 15.76
N PHE A 151 -1.27 7.19 15.43
CA PHE A 151 -0.39 6.54 16.41
C PHE A 151 0.13 7.48 17.49
N TYR A 152 0.06 8.80 17.29
CA TYR A 152 0.29 9.78 18.37
C TYR A 152 -0.69 9.61 19.55
N PHE A 153 -1.90 9.10 19.29
CA PHE A 153 -2.98 8.94 20.28
C PHE A 153 -3.09 7.51 20.84
N VAL A 154 -2.20 6.62 20.40
CA VAL A 154 -2.10 5.23 20.88
C VAL A 154 -1.27 5.22 22.16
N SER A 155 -1.50 4.25 23.07
CA SER A 155 -0.70 4.12 24.29
C SER A 155 0.79 3.97 23.98
N LYS A 156 1.65 4.45 24.89
CA LYS A 156 3.10 4.35 24.72
C LYS A 156 3.57 2.90 24.54
N ASP A 157 2.99 1.97 25.30
CA ASP A 157 3.30 0.54 25.19
C ASP A 157 2.99 -0.03 23.79
N LEU A 158 1.86 0.37 23.19
CA LEU A 158 1.52 -0.06 21.82
C LEU A 158 2.40 0.64 20.78
N GLN A 159 2.70 1.93 20.96
CA GLN A 159 3.65 2.63 20.10
C GLN A 159 5.01 1.91 20.08
N ASP A 160 5.51 1.50 21.24
CA ASP A 160 6.79 0.80 21.39
C ASP A 160 6.75 -0.61 20.77
N GLN A 161 5.65 -1.33 20.94
CA GLN A 161 5.46 -2.64 20.30
C GLN A 161 5.43 -2.53 18.77
N PHE A 162 4.60 -1.64 18.21
CA PHE A 162 4.50 -1.47 16.76
C PHE A 162 5.82 -0.99 16.14
N THR A 163 6.58 -0.14 16.84
CA THR A 163 7.85 0.42 16.33
C THR A 163 9.09 -0.38 16.71
N SER A 164 8.93 -1.49 17.43
CA SER A 164 10.05 -2.33 17.84
C SER A 164 10.87 -2.81 16.63
N PRO A 165 12.20 -2.67 16.65
CA PRO A 165 13.07 -3.15 15.57
C PRO A 165 13.14 -4.68 15.50
N THR A 166 12.68 -5.39 16.55
CA THR A 166 12.65 -6.85 16.63
C THR A 166 11.25 -7.42 16.56
N LEU A 167 10.25 -6.61 16.16
CA LEU A 167 8.87 -7.07 16.00
C LEU A 167 8.82 -8.21 14.97
N THR A 168 8.20 -9.33 15.31
CA THR A 168 7.97 -10.43 14.36
C THR A 168 6.60 -10.33 13.70
N THR A 169 6.41 -11.05 12.59
CA THR A 169 5.12 -11.12 11.90
C THR A 169 4.03 -11.66 12.82
N GLU A 170 4.33 -12.66 13.64
CA GLU A 170 3.38 -13.28 14.59
C GLU A 170 2.97 -12.28 15.69
N GLN A 171 3.92 -11.50 16.19
CA GLN A 171 3.63 -10.45 17.17
C GLN A 171 2.76 -9.35 16.56
N LEU A 172 3.06 -8.93 15.33
CA LEU A 172 2.24 -7.95 14.61
C LEU A 172 0.83 -8.47 14.33
N ASP A 173 0.69 -9.74 13.94
CA ASP A 173 -0.61 -10.39 13.78
C ASP A 173 -1.40 -10.40 15.10
N GLY A 174 -0.74 -10.69 16.23
CA GLY A 174 -1.34 -10.62 17.56
C GLY A 174 -1.88 -9.22 17.88
N LEU A 175 -1.08 -8.17 17.65
CA LEU A 175 -1.52 -6.78 17.85
C LEU A 175 -2.71 -6.39 16.96
N VAL A 176 -2.78 -6.91 15.74
CA VAL A 176 -3.88 -6.63 14.81
C VAL A 176 -5.14 -7.41 15.20
N GLU A 177 -4.99 -8.65 15.66
CA GLU A 177 -6.11 -9.48 16.12
C GLU A 177 -6.70 -8.96 17.44
N ASP A 178 -5.84 -8.57 18.39
CA ASP A 178 -6.25 -7.90 19.63
C ASP A 178 -7.04 -6.63 19.32
N PHE A 179 -6.58 -5.84 18.35
CA PHE A 179 -7.29 -4.66 17.89
C PHE A 179 -8.70 -4.99 17.36
N VAL A 180 -8.81 -5.94 16.43
CA VAL A 180 -10.11 -6.37 15.85
C VAL A 180 -11.05 -6.89 16.95
N SER A 181 -10.51 -7.66 17.89
CA SER A 181 -11.24 -8.16 19.06
C SER A 181 -11.68 -7.04 20.01
N ALA A 182 -10.85 -6.01 20.17
CA ALA A 182 -11.16 -4.82 20.97
C ALA A 182 -12.31 -4.00 20.37
N VAL A 183 -12.43 -3.96 19.04
CA VAL A 183 -13.60 -3.38 18.36
C VAL A 183 -14.88 -4.11 18.75
N GLN A 184 -14.87 -5.44 18.61
CA GLN A 184 -16.02 -6.29 18.88
C GLN A 184 -16.48 -6.17 20.34
N SER A 185 -15.52 -6.12 21.26
CA SER A 185 -15.76 -6.09 22.71
C SER A 185 -15.90 -4.67 23.28
N LYS A 186 -15.71 -3.62 22.46
CA LYS A 186 -15.71 -2.20 22.88
C LYS A 186 -14.67 -1.90 23.97
N THR A 187 -13.46 -2.45 23.82
CA THR A 187 -12.37 -2.32 24.82
C THR A 187 -11.14 -1.56 24.29
N LEU A 188 -11.25 -0.87 23.15
CA LEU A 188 -10.15 -0.13 22.50
C LEU A 188 -9.36 0.77 23.47
N GLU A 189 -10.05 1.65 24.21
CA GLU A 189 -9.38 2.58 25.14
C GLU A 189 -8.66 1.86 26.27
N LYS A 190 -9.27 0.79 26.81
CA LYS A 190 -8.67 -0.02 27.88
C LYS A 190 -7.37 -0.68 27.42
N LEU A 191 -7.30 -1.07 26.15
CA LEU A 191 -6.13 -1.70 25.54
C LEU A 191 -5.16 -0.68 24.92
N GLY A 192 -5.47 0.62 24.98
CA GLY A 192 -4.60 1.69 24.48
C GLY A 192 -4.70 1.96 22.98
N TYR A 193 -5.65 1.34 22.27
CA TYR A 193 -5.91 1.60 20.86
C TYR A 193 -6.68 2.91 20.65
N PRO A 194 -6.63 3.50 19.45
CA PRO A 194 -7.34 4.75 19.18
C PRO A 194 -8.85 4.48 19.05
N SER A 195 -9.66 5.31 19.71
CA SER A 195 -11.13 5.21 19.70
C SER A 195 -11.83 6.54 19.39
N LYS A 196 -11.11 7.67 19.48
CA LYS A 196 -11.68 9.02 19.47
C LYS A 196 -11.45 9.79 18.17
N LEU A 197 -10.55 9.28 17.33
CA LEU A 197 -10.33 9.81 15.99
C LEU A 197 -11.07 8.95 14.98
N PRO A 198 -11.62 9.53 13.91
CA PRO A 198 -12.25 8.78 12.82
C PRO A 198 -11.29 7.78 12.18
N SER A 199 -11.86 6.82 11.45
CA SER A 199 -11.04 5.96 10.59
C SER A 199 -9.91 5.28 11.38
N TRP A 200 -10.13 5.04 12.68
CA TRP A 200 -9.15 4.42 13.56
C TRP A 200 -8.89 2.98 13.12
N VAL A 201 -9.89 2.30 12.55
CA VAL A 201 -9.73 1.02 11.83
C VAL A 201 -8.75 1.15 10.67
N TYR A 202 -9.01 2.10 9.77
CA TYR A 202 -8.15 2.33 8.61
C TYR A 202 -6.73 2.69 9.06
N SER A 203 -6.61 3.57 10.05
CA SER A 203 -5.34 4.04 10.61
C SER A 203 -4.50 2.89 11.16
N VAL A 204 -5.09 2.04 12.01
CA VAL A 204 -4.40 0.87 12.58
C VAL A 204 -4.03 -0.13 11.49
N SER A 205 -4.91 -0.38 10.51
CA SER A 205 -4.59 -1.25 9.37
C SER A 205 -3.39 -0.75 8.56
N LYS A 206 -3.24 0.57 8.40
CA LYS A 206 -2.11 1.18 7.69
C LYS A 206 -0.85 1.28 8.54
N ALA A 207 -0.97 1.40 9.86
CA ALA A 207 0.18 1.31 10.76
C ALA A 207 0.75 -0.11 10.81
N ALA A 208 -0.13 -1.12 10.81
CA ALA A 208 0.27 -2.51 10.65
C ALA A 208 0.99 -2.73 9.31
N LEU A 209 0.51 -2.13 8.22
CA LEU A 209 1.20 -2.18 6.92
C LEU A 209 2.60 -1.52 6.94
N ILE A 210 2.77 -0.40 7.64
CA ILE A 210 4.07 0.24 7.84
C ILE A 210 5.00 -0.68 8.67
N ALA A 211 4.48 -1.33 9.70
CA ALA A 211 5.23 -2.30 10.50
C ALA A 211 5.64 -3.53 9.68
N LEU A 212 4.71 -4.11 8.91
CA LEU A 212 4.96 -5.23 8.00
C LEU A 212 6.07 -4.90 7.01
N THR A 213 6.06 -3.68 6.45
CA THR A 213 7.11 -3.21 5.54
C THR A 213 8.50 -3.29 6.18
N ARG A 214 8.65 -2.90 7.45
CA ARG A 214 9.93 -3.03 8.17
C ARG A 214 10.34 -4.49 8.37
N ILE A 215 9.37 -5.33 8.74
CA ILE A 215 9.60 -6.76 8.99
C ILE A 215 10.06 -7.45 7.70
N GLU A 216 9.33 -7.26 6.60
CA GLU A 216 9.63 -7.86 5.29
C GLU A 216 10.93 -7.32 4.71
N ALA A 217 11.28 -6.05 4.94
CA ALA A 217 12.59 -5.51 4.56
C ALA A 217 13.75 -6.25 5.24
N GLY A 218 13.55 -6.75 6.47
CA GLY A 218 14.51 -7.57 7.21
C GLY A 218 14.51 -9.06 6.81
N GLN A 219 13.48 -9.54 6.10
CA GLN A 219 13.30 -10.94 5.72
C GLN A 219 13.62 -11.15 4.25
N GLN A 220 14.91 -11.31 3.95
CA GLN A 220 15.38 -11.47 2.57
C GLN A 220 15.32 -12.95 2.13
N PRO A 221 14.72 -13.27 0.97
CA PRO A 221 14.80 -14.61 0.41
C PRO A 221 16.24 -14.96 0.02
N GLU A 222 16.59 -16.25 0.10
CA GLU A 222 17.94 -16.71 -0.21
C GLU A 222 18.35 -16.33 -1.65
N GLY A 223 19.55 -15.76 -1.80
CA GLY A 223 20.13 -15.44 -3.10
C GLY A 223 19.51 -14.24 -3.82
N LYS A 224 18.64 -13.46 -3.17
CA LYS A 224 18.06 -12.23 -3.76
C LYS A 224 18.07 -11.09 -2.75
N LYS A 225 18.23 -9.87 -3.27
CA LYS A 225 18.03 -8.63 -2.53
C LYS A 225 16.72 -7.99 -2.96
N ILE A 226 15.74 -7.94 -2.06
CA ILE A 226 14.44 -7.32 -2.26
C ILE A 226 14.35 -6.05 -1.41
N PHE A 227 13.86 -4.99 -2.03
CA PHE A 227 13.60 -3.73 -1.36
C PHE A 227 12.11 -3.57 -1.10
N VAL A 228 11.74 -3.22 0.13
CA VAL A 228 10.37 -3.09 0.60
C VAL A 228 10.20 -1.70 1.18
N TYR A 229 9.28 -0.92 0.64
CA TYR A 229 9.01 0.45 1.07
C TYR A 229 7.54 0.61 1.40
N SER A 230 7.24 1.50 2.34
CA SER A 230 5.88 2.00 2.51
C SER A 230 5.82 3.44 2.04
N VAL A 231 4.74 3.81 1.36
CA VAL A 231 4.57 5.15 0.80
C VAL A 231 3.18 5.66 1.13
N THR A 232 3.08 6.92 1.58
CA THR A 232 1.80 7.62 1.56
C THR A 232 1.68 8.47 0.30
N PRO A 233 0.53 8.41 -0.40
CA PRO A 233 0.26 9.27 -1.55
C PRO A 233 -0.07 10.72 -1.14
N GLY A 234 -0.12 11.01 0.17
CA GLY A 234 -0.74 12.22 0.70
C GLY A 234 -2.27 12.19 0.59
N TYR A 235 -2.92 13.25 1.04
CA TYR A 235 -4.38 13.35 1.01
C TYR A 235 -4.90 13.65 -0.41
N CYS A 236 -5.26 12.60 -1.16
CA CYS A 236 -5.63 12.70 -2.58
C CYS A 236 -7.14 12.74 -2.83
N CYS A 237 -7.56 13.49 -3.86
CA CYS A 237 -8.92 13.59 -4.35
C CYS A 237 -9.32 12.30 -5.10
N THR A 238 -10.04 11.41 -4.42
CA THR A 238 -10.48 10.10 -4.94
C THR A 238 -11.83 9.73 -4.32
N ASN A 239 -12.42 8.62 -4.79
CA ASN A 239 -13.60 8.03 -4.13
C ASN A 239 -13.40 7.81 -2.62
N LEU A 240 -12.20 7.44 -2.18
CA LEU A 240 -11.91 7.17 -0.76
C LEU A 240 -11.98 8.45 0.09
N SER A 241 -11.60 9.59 -0.48
CA SER A 241 -11.70 10.90 0.18
C SER A 241 -13.04 11.59 -0.07
N ASN A 242 -13.97 10.94 -0.78
CA ASN A 242 -15.21 11.54 -1.29
C ASN A 242 -14.95 12.79 -2.14
N HIS A 243 -13.90 12.76 -2.97
CA HIS A 243 -13.51 13.87 -3.84
C HIS A 243 -13.37 15.21 -3.10
N ALA A 244 -12.78 15.18 -1.90
CA ALA A 244 -12.62 16.36 -1.06
C ALA A 244 -11.87 17.49 -1.79
N SER A 245 -12.39 18.71 -1.67
CA SER A 245 -11.90 19.88 -2.43
C SER A 245 -10.54 20.40 -1.96
N ASP A 246 -10.14 20.10 -0.72
CA ASP A 246 -8.84 20.41 -0.14
C ASP A 246 -7.79 19.30 -0.39
N ALA A 247 -8.16 18.23 -1.10
CA ALA A 247 -7.27 17.13 -1.41
C ALA A 247 -6.44 17.39 -2.68
N ARG A 248 -5.19 16.91 -2.71
CA ARG A 248 -4.32 16.99 -3.90
C ARG A 248 -4.82 16.07 -5.03
N PRO A 249 -4.48 16.33 -6.30
CA PRO A 249 -4.84 15.43 -7.40
C PRO A 249 -4.30 14.01 -7.21
N ALA A 250 -5.01 13.01 -7.74
CA ALA A 250 -4.60 11.60 -7.64
C ALA A 250 -3.26 11.33 -8.36
N GLU A 251 -2.99 12.09 -9.42
CA GLU A 251 -1.74 12.12 -10.17
C GLU A 251 -0.55 12.40 -9.26
N ALA A 252 -0.70 13.38 -8.38
CA ALA A 252 0.34 13.74 -7.43
C ALA A 252 0.56 12.60 -6.41
N GLY A 253 -0.50 11.87 -6.04
CA GLY A 253 -0.37 10.67 -5.21
C GLY A 253 0.37 9.53 -5.91
N ALA A 254 0.12 9.36 -7.21
CA ALA A 254 0.87 8.42 -8.04
C ALA A 254 2.35 8.80 -8.17
N ASP A 255 2.68 10.09 -8.23
CA ASP A 255 4.07 10.56 -8.23
C ASP A 255 4.81 10.20 -6.94
N SER A 256 4.17 10.33 -5.77
CA SER A 256 4.76 9.89 -4.49
C SER A 256 5.11 8.38 -4.51
N ILE A 257 4.21 7.55 -5.03
CA ILE A 257 4.43 6.09 -5.16
C ILE A 257 5.56 5.79 -6.15
N LEU A 258 5.53 6.44 -7.32
CA LEU A 258 6.51 6.20 -8.37
C LEU A 258 7.90 6.71 -7.99
N HIS A 259 8.01 7.69 -7.08
CA HIS A 259 9.31 8.08 -6.53
C HIS A 259 10.03 6.89 -5.88
N ALA A 260 9.33 6.04 -5.11
CA ALA A 260 9.93 4.83 -4.51
C ALA A 260 10.28 3.75 -5.55
N VAL A 261 9.61 3.77 -6.71
CA VAL A 261 9.88 2.84 -7.83
C VAL A 261 11.08 3.30 -8.66
N ASP A 262 11.15 4.60 -8.93
CA ASP A 262 12.10 5.21 -9.86
C ASP A 262 13.45 5.52 -9.22
N THR A 263 13.46 5.76 -7.91
CA THR A 263 14.70 6.05 -7.18
C THR A 263 15.60 4.80 -7.16
N PRO A 264 16.92 4.95 -7.41
CA PRO A 264 17.88 3.88 -7.22
C PRO A 264 17.75 3.27 -5.82
N ALA A 265 17.68 1.95 -5.74
CA ALA A 265 17.30 1.29 -4.50
C ALA A 265 18.32 1.46 -3.34
N ASN A 266 19.55 1.85 -3.66
CA ASN A 266 20.59 2.20 -2.69
C ASN A 266 20.46 3.62 -2.12
N GLU A 267 19.59 4.46 -2.68
CA GLU A 267 19.36 5.84 -2.22
C GLU A 267 18.17 5.93 -1.25
N LEU A 268 17.33 4.89 -1.18
CA LEU A 268 16.26 4.78 -0.19
C LEU A 268 16.64 3.76 0.90
N GLU A 269 16.36 4.13 2.14
CA GLU A 269 16.42 3.18 3.25
C GLU A 269 15.33 2.11 3.10
N ASN A 270 15.76 0.85 3.04
CA ASN A 270 14.87 -0.30 2.99
C ASN A 270 14.02 -0.41 4.27
N GLY A 271 12.73 -0.71 4.14
CA GLY A 271 11.79 -0.79 5.25
C GLY A 271 11.23 0.55 5.73
N ALA A 272 11.69 1.68 5.17
CA ALA A 272 11.24 2.99 5.59
C ALA A 272 9.89 3.43 4.99
N PHE A 273 9.32 4.48 5.57
CA PHE A 273 8.07 5.09 5.18
C PHE A 273 8.33 6.44 4.51
N TYR A 274 7.74 6.70 3.33
CA TYR A 274 8.02 7.88 2.53
C TYR A 274 6.76 8.63 2.10
N GLN A 275 6.93 9.92 1.82
CA GLN A 275 6.01 10.73 1.03
C GLN A 275 6.82 11.64 0.11
N ASP A 276 6.54 11.62 -1.19
CA ASP A 276 7.20 12.52 -2.17
C ASP A 276 8.75 12.45 -2.08
N GLY A 277 9.30 11.27 -1.77
CA GLY A 277 10.74 11.05 -1.55
C GLY A 277 11.29 11.43 -0.18
N ILE A 278 10.47 12.04 0.68
CA ILE A 278 10.87 12.43 2.03
C ILE A 278 10.55 11.28 2.99
N LYS A 279 11.58 10.81 3.71
CA LYS A 279 11.41 9.81 4.77
C LYS A 279 10.57 10.40 5.91
N LEU A 280 9.49 9.72 6.26
CA LEU A 280 8.60 10.04 7.35
C LEU A 280 8.87 9.14 8.57
N PRO A 281 8.64 9.64 9.80
CA PRO A 281 8.70 8.79 10.97
C PRO A 281 7.46 7.86 11.03
N PRO A 282 7.60 6.66 11.62
CA PRO A 282 6.47 5.75 11.79
C PRO A 282 5.40 6.29 12.75
N ILE A 283 5.78 7.24 13.62
CA ILE A 283 4.88 7.98 14.51
C ILE A 283 5.17 9.46 14.31
N CYS A 284 4.15 10.26 14.03
CA CYS A 284 4.28 11.69 13.85
C CYS A 284 4.59 12.33 15.21
N GLN A 285 5.69 13.08 15.30
CA GLN A 285 6.05 13.85 16.50
C GLN A 285 5.73 15.35 16.37
N ASP A 286 5.22 15.76 15.22
CA ASP A 286 4.87 17.15 14.93
C ASP A 286 3.45 17.45 15.42
N GLY A 287 3.36 18.09 16.59
CA GLY A 287 2.08 18.47 17.20
C GLY A 287 1.24 19.40 16.32
N ALA A 288 1.85 20.24 15.47
CA ALA A 288 1.11 21.13 14.59
C ALA A 288 0.41 20.33 13.47
N LYS A 289 1.11 19.36 12.86
CA LYS A 289 0.51 18.44 11.88
C LYS A 289 -0.61 17.60 12.49
N VAL A 290 -0.42 17.12 13.72
CA VAL A 290 -1.46 16.38 14.45
C VAL A 290 -2.71 17.24 14.63
N GLN A 291 -2.56 18.50 15.06
CA GLN A 291 -3.69 19.42 15.21
C GLN A 291 -4.35 19.76 13.87
N GLU A 292 -3.57 19.97 12.81
CA GLU A 292 -4.11 20.21 11.47
C GLU A 292 -4.99 19.05 11.00
N TYR A 293 -4.54 17.82 11.20
CA TYR A 293 -5.32 16.62 10.89
C TYR A 293 -6.64 16.56 11.67
N VAL A 294 -6.60 16.81 12.98
CA VAL A 294 -7.79 16.83 13.84
C VAL A 294 -8.78 17.89 13.35
N VAL A 295 -8.32 19.11 13.06
CA VAL A 295 -9.17 20.20 12.56
C VAL A 295 -9.76 19.86 11.19
N ARG A 296 -8.96 19.35 10.26
CA ARG A 296 -9.44 18.94 8.94
C ARG A 296 -10.53 17.89 9.06
N TRP A 297 -10.35 16.93 9.96
CA TRP A 297 -11.36 15.93 10.18
C TRP A 297 -12.65 16.50 10.78
N GLN A 298 -12.57 17.33 11.83
CA GLN A 298 -13.77 17.91 12.45
C GLN A 298 -14.63 18.64 11.42
N LYS A 299 -14.01 19.36 10.47
CA LYS A 299 -14.72 19.99 9.35
C LYS A 299 -15.44 18.97 8.46
N ARG A 300 -14.80 17.85 8.15
CA ARG A 300 -15.41 16.76 7.34
C ARG A 300 -16.58 16.10 8.05
N ALA A 301 -16.45 15.83 9.34
CA ALA A 301 -17.53 15.25 10.15
C ALA A 301 -18.76 16.18 10.22
N ALA A 302 -18.55 17.50 10.25
CA ALA A 302 -19.62 18.49 10.23
C ALA A 302 -20.29 18.67 8.85
N SER A 303 -19.69 18.14 7.78
CA SER A 303 -20.18 18.27 6.39
C SER A 303 -20.89 17.02 5.87
N GLN A 304 -21.05 15.99 6.71
CA GLN A 304 -21.73 14.72 6.42
C GLN A 304 -23.01 14.61 7.24
#